data_AF-A0A6C2YT20-F1
#
_entry.id   AF-A0A6C2YT20-F1
#
_cell.length_a   1.000
_cell.length_b   1.000
_cell.length_c   1.000
_cell.angle_alpha   90.00
_cell.angle_beta   90.00
_cell.angle_gamma   90.00
#
_symmetry.space_group_name_H-M   'P 1'
#
loop_
_entity.id
_entity.type
_entity.pdbx_description
1 polymer ?
#
loop_
_entity_poly.entity_id
_entity_poly.type
_entity_poly.pdbx_seq_one_letter_code
_entity_poly.pdbx_strand_id
1 'polypeptide(L)'
;MRCYFCGLTATRKLLFVQSRRMAREAMVCIDHAEMILQQDQPRPIGESWSQGPLVQVDVEQLHRVVDGSAASGTEAVILQESGGTRRLRLAIGRCEASTIERLLQPQRSDRPLTPEAFARTLHSLGGKLLHVTITALTRGTYFALLRIDQQGHRFEVDIRPSDGIAFAIVCQAAILVHESLLPTVDPSAGRGP
;
A
#
# COMPACT_ATOMS: atom_id res chain seq x y z
N MET A 1 -18.83 -3.70 -33.05
CA MET A 1 -18.49 -4.70 -32.00
C MET A 1 -19.14 -4.28 -30.68
N ARG A 2 -19.48 -5.22 -29.79
CA ARG A 2 -20.16 -4.92 -28.52
C ARG A 2 -19.16 -4.92 -27.35
N CYS A 3 -19.44 -4.09 -26.35
CA CYS A 3 -18.70 -4.02 -25.11
C CYS A 3 -18.84 -5.34 -24.34
N TYR A 4 -17.73 -5.87 -23.85
CA TYR A 4 -17.68 -7.09 -23.07
C TYR A 4 -18.52 -7.05 -21.79
N PHE A 5 -18.66 -5.87 -21.16
CA PHE A 5 -19.32 -5.72 -19.86
C PHE A 5 -20.81 -5.35 -19.95
N CYS A 6 -21.19 -4.40 -20.80
CA CYS A 6 -22.60 -3.95 -20.92
C CYS A 6 -23.26 -4.25 -22.27
N GLY A 7 -22.54 -4.81 -23.25
CA GLY A 7 -23.11 -5.08 -24.57
C GLY A 7 -23.37 -3.86 -25.46
N LEU A 8 -23.12 -2.63 -24.97
CA LEU A 8 -23.20 -1.39 -25.74
C LEU A 8 -22.12 -1.30 -26.82
N THR A 9 -22.13 -0.24 -27.63
CA THR A 9 -21.10 -0.03 -28.67
C THR A 9 -19.70 0.07 -28.05
N ALA A 10 -18.80 -0.81 -28.47
CA ALA A 10 -17.41 -0.74 -28.05
C ALA A 10 -16.64 0.30 -28.88
N THR A 11 -15.80 1.07 -28.20
CA THR A 11 -14.97 2.12 -28.82
C THR A 11 -13.48 1.92 -28.56
N ARG A 12 -13.10 1.06 -27.59
CA ARG A 12 -11.70 0.75 -27.27
C ARG A 12 -11.45 -0.75 -27.23
N LYS A 13 -10.23 -1.14 -27.56
CA LYS A 13 -9.73 -2.51 -27.47
C LYS A 13 -8.70 -2.56 -26.34
N LEU A 14 -8.94 -3.39 -25.33
CA LEU A 14 -8.02 -3.58 -24.20
C LEU A 14 -7.42 -4.98 -24.25
N LEU A 15 -6.14 -5.08 -23.88
CA LEU A 15 -5.42 -6.34 -23.71
C LEU A 15 -5.27 -6.63 -22.22
N PHE A 16 -5.95 -7.66 -21.73
CA PHE A 16 -5.86 -8.12 -20.35
C PHE A 16 -4.78 -9.19 -20.24
N VAL A 17 -3.67 -8.88 -19.60
CA VAL A 17 -2.57 -9.83 -19.38
C VAL A 17 -2.74 -10.47 -18.01
N GLN A 18 -3.11 -11.75 -17.97
CA GLN A 18 -3.30 -12.51 -16.73
C GLN A 18 -2.03 -13.29 -16.33
N SER A 19 -1.15 -13.59 -17.29
CA SER A 19 0.18 -14.17 -17.07
C SER A 19 1.10 -13.91 -18.26
N ARG A 20 2.40 -14.24 -18.14
CA ARG A 20 3.38 -14.13 -19.25
C ARG A 20 2.99 -14.86 -20.54
N ARG A 21 2.03 -15.80 -20.50
CA ARG A 21 1.58 -16.57 -21.66
C ARG A 21 0.12 -16.35 -22.02
N MET A 22 -0.63 -15.56 -21.23
CA MET A 22 -2.07 -15.45 -21.38
C MET A 22 -2.47 -13.98 -21.41
N ALA A 23 -2.77 -13.52 -22.61
CA ALA A 23 -3.36 -12.22 -22.86
C ALA A 23 -4.71 -12.43 -23.56
N ARG A 24 -5.76 -11.76 -23.06
CA ARG A 24 -7.08 -11.78 -23.68
C ARG A 24 -7.41 -10.39 -24.17
N GLU A 25 -7.83 -10.30 -25.42
CA GLU A 25 -8.38 -9.07 -25.97
C GLU A 25 -9.86 -8.95 -25.59
N ALA A 26 -10.28 -7.78 -25.12
CA ALA A 26 -11.69 -7.46 -24.96
C ALA A 26 -12.01 -6.08 -25.53
N MET A 27 -13.16 -6.00 -26.20
CA MET A 27 -13.72 -4.75 -26.70
C MET A 27 -14.57 -4.12 -25.60
N VAL A 28 -14.36 -2.85 -25.27
CA VAL A 28 -15.06 -2.14 -24.20
C VAL A 28 -15.60 -0.79 -24.69
N CYS A 29 -16.71 -0.32 -24.09
CA CYS A 29 -17.21 1.04 -24.31
C CYS A 29 -16.29 2.06 -23.63
N ILE A 30 -16.49 3.35 -23.93
CA ILE A 30 -15.65 4.42 -23.37
C ILE A 30 -15.74 4.45 -21.84
N ASP A 31 -16.93 4.30 -21.26
CA ASP A 31 -17.13 4.35 -19.81
C ASP A 31 -16.45 3.16 -19.10
N HIS A 32 -16.57 1.95 -19.64
CA HIS A 32 -15.88 0.78 -19.07
C HIS A 32 -14.37 0.84 -19.29
N ALA A 33 -13.91 1.38 -20.42
CA ALA A 33 -12.49 1.59 -20.64
C ALA A 33 -11.95 2.60 -19.63
N GLU A 34 -12.65 3.71 -19.41
CA GLU A 34 -12.29 4.72 -18.42
C GLU A 34 -12.34 4.15 -17.01
N MET A 35 -13.36 3.38 -16.64
CA MET A 35 -13.44 2.70 -15.34
C MET A 35 -12.24 1.78 -15.09
N ILE A 36 -11.79 1.05 -16.12
CA ILE A 36 -10.65 0.12 -16.04
C ILE A 36 -9.32 0.88 -16.03
N LEU A 37 -9.18 1.91 -16.86
CA LEU A 37 -7.95 2.72 -16.98
C LEU A 37 -7.79 3.72 -15.82
N GLN A 38 -8.89 4.16 -15.19
CA GLN A 38 -8.88 5.03 -14.00
C GLN A 38 -8.48 4.28 -12.72
N GLN A 39 -8.28 2.96 -12.76
CA GLN A 39 -7.65 2.22 -11.66
C GLN A 39 -6.16 2.56 -11.50
N ASP A 40 -5.58 3.26 -12.46
CA ASP A 40 -4.15 3.57 -12.54
C ASP A 40 -3.86 5.08 -12.59
N GLN A 41 -4.82 5.94 -12.20
CA GLN A 41 -4.54 7.36 -12.12
C GLN A 41 -3.70 7.65 -10.86
N PRO A 42 -2.44 8.13 -11.00
CA PRO A 42 -1.68 8.63 -9.88
C PRO A 42 -2.47 9.79 -9.26
N ARG A 43 -2.46 9.87 -7.93
CA ARG A 43 -3.16 10.94 -7.22
C ARG A 43 -2.68 12.30 -7.73
N PRO A 44 -3.59 13.28 -7.93
CA PRO A 44 -3.20 14.63 -8.25
C PRO A 44 -2.31 15.17 -7.12
N ILE A 45 -1.08 15.53 -7.49
CA ILE A 45 -0.10 16.13 -6.57
C ILE A 45 -0.68 17.49 -6.13
N GLY A 46 -1.07 17.62 -4.86
CA GLY A 46 -1.49 18.91 -4.28
C GLY A 46 -2.82 18.94 -3.52
N GLU A 47 -3.60 17.85 -3.46
CA GLU A 47 -4.79 17.81 -2.62
C GLU A 47 -4.48 17.43 -1.17
N SER A 48 -5.12 18.10 -0.22
CA SER A 48 -4.91 17.99 1.22
C SER A 48 -5.52 16.70 1.81
N TRP A 49 -5.02 15.54 1.42
CA TRP A 49 -5.44 14.24 1.96
C TRP A 49 -4.85 13.92 3.35
N SER A 50 -4.21 14.91 3.98
CA SER A 50 -3.68 14.87 5.35
C SER A 50 -4.55 15.59 6.37
N GLN A 51 -5.78 15.96 6.02
CA GLN A 51 -6.70 16.66 6.91
C GLN A 51 -7.39 15.65 7.84
N GLY A 52 -6.90 15.53 9.07
CA GLY A 52 -7.53 14.75 10.13
C GLY A 52 -6.53 14.18 11.13
N PRO A 53 -7.02 13.60 12.25
CA PRO A 53 -6.16 13.05 13.27
C PRO A 53 -5.37 11.85 12.73
N LEU A 54 -4.07 11.86 13.00
CA LEU A 54 -3.15 10.78 12.66
C LEU A 54 -2.79 10.02 13.92
N VAL A 55 -2.78 8.69 13.81
CA VAL A 55 -2.38 7.79 14.87
C VAL A 55 -1.11 7.08 14.47
N GLN A 56 -0.14 7.04 15.38
CA GLN A 56 1.06 6.26 15.18
C GLN A 56 0.74 4.77 15.35
N VAL A 57 1.29 3.96 14.46
CA VAL A 57 1.15 2.51 14.50
C VAL A 57 2.51 1.83 14.43
N ASP A 58 2.61 0.67 15.03
CA ASP A 58 3.76 -0.22 15.00
C ASP A 58 3.44 -1.48 14.19
N VAL A 59 4.45 -2.05 13.54
CA VAL A 59 4.30 -3.33 12.83
C VAL A 59 4.30 -4.44 13.87
N GLU A 60 3.14 -5.03 14.13
CA GLU A 60 2.99 -6.07 15.15
C GLU A 60 3.45 -7.43 14.60
N GLN A 61 2.84 -7.88 13.50
CA GLN A 61 3.03 -9.23 12.95
C GLN A 61 2.75 -9.28 11.44
N LEU A 62 3.37 -10.27 10.77
CA LEU A 62 2.98 -10.71 9.43
C LEU A 62 2.24 -12.05 9.52
N HIS A 63 1.08 -12.13 8.88
CA HIS A 63 0.28 -13.33 8.76
C HIS A 63 0.32 -13.84 7.32
N ARG A 64 0.77 -15.08 7.13
CA ARG A 64 0.54 -15.79 5.87
C ARG A 64 -0.94 -16.14 5.78
N VAL A 65 -1.62 -15.68 4.73
CA VAL A 65 -3.04 -16.03 4.51
C VAL A 65 -3.07 -17.43 3.93
N VAL A 66 -3.41 -18.41 4.76
CA VAL A 66 -3.62 -19.80 4.31
C VAL A 66 -5.09 -19.95 3.94
N ASP A 67 -5.46 -19.48 2.75
CA ASP A 67 -6.72 -19.91 2.15
C ASP A 67 -6.49 -21.34 1.64
N GLY A 68 -7.42 -22.27 1.89
CA GLY A 68 -7.29 -23.72 1.63
C GLY A 68 -6.98 -24.17 0.19
N SER A 69 -6.69 -23.23 -0.72
CA SER A 69 -5.98 -23.48 -1.97
C SER A 69 -4.54 -22.99 -1.84
N ALA A 70 -3.56 -23.87 -2.02
CA ALA A 70 -2.11 -23.60 -1.92
C ALA A 70 -1.55 -22.50 -2.87
N ALA A 71 -2.41 -21.72 -3.53
CA ALA A 71 -2.12 -20.74 -4.57
C ALA A 71 -2.53 -19.29 -4.25
N SER A 72 -3.00 -18.97 -3.03
CA SER A 72 -3.20 -17.55 -2.64
C SER A 72 -1.83 -16.90 -2.39
N GLY A 73 -1.38 -16.05 -3.32
CA GLY A 73 -0.10 -15.33 -3.26
C GLY A 73 -0.10 -14.12 -2.31
N THR A 74 -1.14 -14.01 -1.49
CA THR A 74 -1.42 -12.83 -0.65
C THR A 74 -1.05 -13.12 0.80
N GLU A 75 -0.32 -12.20 1.41
CA GLU A 75 0.00 -12.19 2.85
C GLU A 75 -0.64 -10.94 3.48
N ALA A 76 -0.59 -10.81 4.80
CA ALA A 76 -1.14 -9.65 5.47
C ALA A 76 -0.16 -9.11 6.53
N VAL A 77 -0.01 -7.78 6.57
CA VAL A 77 0.68 -7.09 7.65
C VAL A 77 -0.34 -6.50 8.62
N ILE A 78 -0.10 -6.67 9.91
CA ILE A 78 -0.91 -6.10 10.98
C ILE A 78 -0.16 -4.90 11.57
N LEU A 79 -0.81 -3.74 11.51
CA LEU A 79 -0.36 -2.51 12.13
C LEU A 79 -1.19 -2.29 13.40
N GLN A 80 -0.55 -2.17 14.55
CA GLN A 80 -1.21 -1.91 15.82
C GLN A 80 -0.97 -0.47 16.23
N GLU A 81 -2.00 0.22 16.73
CA GLU A 81 -1.87 1.53 17.35
C GLU A 81 -0.85 1.53 18.49
N SER A 82 0.11 2.46 18.44
CA SER A 82 1.11 2.63 19.49
C SER A 82 0.43 3.03 20.80
N GLY A 83 0.51 2.17 21.82
CA GLY A 83 -0.14 2.39 23.11
C GLY A 83 -1.65 2.10 23.14
N GLY A 84 -2.21 1.59 22.04
CA GLY A 84 -3.62 1.21 21.93
C GLY A 84 -3.81 -0.28 21.58
N THR A 85 -5.08 -0.67 21.41
CA THR A 85 -5.46 -2.04 21.04
C THR A 85 -6.03 -2.14 19.62
N ARG A 86 -6.20 -1.01 18.94
CA ARG A 86 -6.71 -0.96 17.57
C ARG A 86 -5.68 -1.53 16.61
N ARG A 87 -6.17 -2.31 15.64
CA ARG A 87 -5.34 -2.95 14.62
C ARG A 87 -5.89 -2.68 13.23
N LEU A 88 -4.99 -2.36 12.30
CA LEU A 88 -5.27 -2.26 10.88
C LEU A 88 -4.59 -3.43 10.15
N ARG A 89 -5.37 -4.19 9.40
CA ARG A 89 -4.87 -5.29 8.57
C ARG A 89 -4.77 -4.85 7.11
N LEU A 90 -3.58 -4.98 6.52
CA LEU A 90 -3.33 -4.67 5.12
C LEU A 90 -2.96 -5.95 4.37
N ALA A 91 -3.67 -6.26 3.29
CA ALA A 91 -3.30 -7.32 2.37
C ALA A 91 -2.13 -6.86 1.48
N ILE A 92 -1.09 -7.67 1.39
CA ILE A 92 0.14 -7.39 0.64
C ILE A 92 0.57 -8.63 -0.15
N GLY A 93 1.39 -8.45 -1.18
CA GLY A 93 1.97 -9.57 -1.90
C GLY A 93 3.08 -10.24 -1.11
N ARG A 94 3.38 -11.49 -1.47
CA ARG A 94 4.45 -12.29 -0.85
C ARG A 94 5.83 -11.63 -0.93
N CYS A 95 6.13 -10.96 -2.05
CA CYS A 95 7.42 -10.29 -2.23
C CYS A 95 7.58 -9.11 -1.26
N GLU A 96 6.52 -8.32 -1.10
CA GLU A 96 6.47 -7.21 -0.15
C GLU A 96 6.56 -7.71 1.30
N ALA A 97 5.79 -8.73 1.65
CA ALA A 97 5.82 -9.34 2.98
C ALA A 97 7.20 -9.88 3.34
N SER A 98 7.82 -10.66 2.45
CA SER A 98 9.18 -11.17 2.63
C SER A 98 10.21 -10.04 2.81
N THR A 99 10.01 -8.90 2.13
CA THR A 99 10.88 -7.73 2.30
C THR A 99 10.74 -7.15 3.70
N ILE A 100 9.51 -6.97 4.19
CA ILE A 100 9.25 -6.44 5.54
C ILE A 100 9.80 -7.41 6.60
N GLU A 101 9.58 -8.72 6.47
CA GLU A 101 10.12 -9.74 7.40
C GLU A 101 11.64 -9.63 7.54
N ARG A 102 12.35 -9.50 6.42
CA ARG A 102 13.81 -9.38 6.41
C ARG A 102 14.32 -8.08 7.02
N LEU A 103 13.51 -7.02 6.97
CA LEU A 103 13.84 -5.75 7.62
C LEU A 103 13.60 -5.79 9.13
N LEU A 104 12.56 -6.50 9.59
CA LEU A 104 12.28 -6.71 11.01
C LEU A 104 13.29 -7.66 11.67
N GLN A 105 13.81 -8.62 10.91
CA GLN A 105 14.83 -9.57 11.35
C GLN A 105 16.09 -9.42 10.48
N PRO A 106 16.85 -8.33 10.67
CA PRO A 106 17.94 -7.98 9.77
C PRO A 106 19.02 -9.07 9.77
N GLN A 107 19.03 -9.86 8.69
CA GLN A 107 20.13 -10.74 8.36
C GLN A 107 21.14 -9.98 7.51
N ARG A 108 22.44 -10.15 7.79
CA ARG A 108 23.50 -9.53 6.99
C ARG A 108 23.38 -10.02 5.54
N SER A 109 23.32 -9.07 4.62
CA SER A 109 23.40 -9.34 3.19
C SER A 109 24.48 -8.45 2.57
N ASP A 110 25.19 -8.98 1.57
CA ASP A 110 26.33 -8.30 0.96
C ASP A 110 25.92 -7.06 0.13
N ARG A 111 24.64 -6.99 -0.24
CA ARG A 111 24.07 -5.92 -1.06
C ARG A 111 22.80 -5.39 -0.40
N PRO A 112 22.58 -4.06 -0.43
CA PRO A 112 21.40 -3.47 0.16
C PRO A 112 20.13 -3.92 -0.55
N LEU A 113 19.05 -4.04 0.21
CA LEU A 113 17.71 -4.27 -0.30
C LEU A 113 17.14 -3.02 -0.94
N THR A 114 16.10 -3.17 -1.76
CA THR A 114 15.47 -2.04 -2.46
C THR A 114 15.09 -0.90 -1.49
N PRO A 115 14.44 -1.15 -0.33
CA PRO A 115 14.12 -0.07 0.62
C PRO A 115 15.38 0.59 1.22
N GLU A 116 16.45 -0.17 1.44
CA GLU A 116 17.73 0.35 1.94
C GLU A 116 18.46 1.19 0.90
N ALA A 117 18.50 0.72 -0.34
CA ALA A 117 19.05 1.47 -1.47
C ALA A 117 18.25 2.77 -1.69
N PHE A 118 16.92 2.71 -1.56
CA PHE A 118 16.08 3.90 -1.64
C PHE A 118 16.37 4.90 -0.52
N ALA A 119 16.61 4.44 0.70
CA ALA A 119 16.94 5.31 1.84
C ALA A 119 18.28 6.01 1.65
N ARG A 120 19.28 5.27 1.14
CA ARG A 120 20.58 5.83 0.78
C ARG A 120 20.43 6.87 -0.32
N THR A 121 19.64 6.60 -1.35
CA THR A 121 19.37 7.58 -2.42
C THR A 121 18.71 8.85 -1.87
N LEU A 122 17.67 8.72 -1.05
CA LEU A 122 17.00 9.87 -0.44
C LEU A 122 18.00 10.72 0.36
N HIS A 123 18.80 10.06 1.21
CA HIS A 123 19.80 10.72 2.03
C HIS A 123 20.89 11.42 1.19
N SER A 124 21.40 10.76 0.15
CA SER A 124 22.40 11.34 -0.76
C SER A 124 21.88 12.56 -1.53
N LEU A 125 20.57 12.63 -1.77
CA LEU A 125 19.91 13.80 -2.36
C LEU A 125 19.58 14.90 -1.32
N GLY A 126 19.98 14.72 -0.05
CA GLY A 126 19.73 15.67 1.03
C GLY A 126 18.32 15.60 1.62
N GLY A 127 17.57 14.55 1.30
CA GLY A 127 16.23 14.32 1.85
C GLY A 127 16.26 13.52 3.14
N LYS A 128 15.30 13.78 4.02
CA LYS A 128 15.03 13.05 5.25
C LYS A 128 13.56 12.66 5.28
N LEU A 129 13.28 11.36 5.44
CA LEU A 129 11.93 10.89 5.69
C LEU A 129 11.52 11.33 7.10
N LEU A 130 10.43 12.08 7.21
CA LEU A 130 9.83 12.48 8.48
C LEU A 130 8.92 11.37 9.02
N HIS A 131 8.00 10.89 8.19
CA HIS A 131 7.09 9.80 8.49
C HIS A 131 6.41 9.32 7.21
N VAL A 132 5.76 8.17 7.30
CA VAL A 132 4.86 7.63 6.27
C VAL A 132 3.44 7.72 6.79
N THR A 133 2.51 8.17 5.95
CA THR A 133 1.09 8.28 6.34
C THR A 133 0.23 7.40 5.46
N ILE A 134 -0.50 6.45 6.03
CA ILE A 134 -1.57 5.71 5.35
C ILE A 134 -2.83 6.58 5.42
N THR A 135 -3.30 7.04 4.26
CA THR A 135 -4.22 8.18 4.17
C THR A 135 -5.66 7.79 3.88
N ALA A 136 -5.89 6.83 2.98
CA ALA A 136 -7.24 6.45 2.59
C ALA A 136 -7.34 5.00 2.14
N LEU A 137 -8.57 4.48 2.15
CA LEU A 137 -8.98 3.26 1.50
C LEU A 137 -10.01 3.62 0.42
N THR A 138 -9.71 3.34 -0.84
CA THR A 138 -10.63 3.62 -1.95
C THR A 138 -10.72 2.38 -2.83
N ARG A 139 -11.96 1.90 -3.07
CA ARG A 139 -12.24 0.70 -3.88
C ARG A 139 -11.43 -0.54 -3.45
N GLY A 140 -11.18 -0.69 -2.15
CA GLY A 140 -10.41 -1.81 -1.59
C GLY A 140 -8.89 -1.65 -1.63
N THR A 141 -8.38 -0.52 -2.13
CA THR A 141 -6.94 -0.21 -2.19
C THR A 141 -6.58 0.84 -1.16
N TYR A 142 -5.60 0.53 -0.31
CA TYR A 142 -5.02 1.49 0.63
C TYR A 142 -3.96 2.34 -0.07
N PHE A 143 -3.84 3.58 0.36
CA PHE A 143 -2.87 4.54 -0.17
C PHE A 143 -2.00 5.13 0.95
N ALA A 144 -0.75 5.42 0.64
CA ALA A 144 0.17 6.06 1.58
C ALA A 144 0.97 7.19 0.95
N LEU A 145 1.47 8.08 1.79
CA LEU A 145 2.33 9.20 1.40
C LEU A 145 3.62 9.16 2.21
N LEU A 146 4.74 9.44 1.56
CA LEU A 146 5.98 9.80 2.24
C LEU A 146 5.97 11.30 2.54
N ARG A 147 6.25 11.67 3.78
CA ARG A 147 6.56 13.06 4.14
C ARG A 147 8.07 13.24 4.23
N ILE A 148 8.63 14.01 3.31
CA ILE A 148 10.07 14.21 3.18
C ILE A 148 10.38 15.67 3.50
N ASP A 149 11.42 15.90 4.30
CA ASP A 149 12.06 17.19 4.43
C ASP A 149 13.36 17.20 3.62
N GLN A 150 13.58 18.25 2.84
CA GLN A 150 14.84 18.51 2.18
C GLN A 150 15.17 19.99 2.37
N GLN A 151 16.13 20.28 3.25
CA GLN A 151 16.57 21.64 3.54
C GLN A 151 15.43 22.58 3.96
N GLY A 152 14.46 22.06 4.74
CA GLY A 152 13.29 22.83 5.19
C GLY A 152 12.13 22.88 4.19
N HIS A 153 12.31 22.38 2.96
CA HIS A 153 11.22 22.19 2.02
C HIS A 153 10.54 20.84 2.28
N ARG A 154 9.21 20.86 2.39
CA ARG A 154 8.40 19.65 2.62
C ARG A 154 7.86 19.13 1.31
N PHE A 155 8.09 17.85 1.06
CA PHE A 155 7.61 17.13 -0.11
C PHE A 155 6.68 15.99 0.31
N GLU A 156 5.71 15.73 -0.54
CA GLU A 156 4.82 14.57 -0.44
C GLU A 156 5.04 13.70 -1.67
N VAL A 157 5.24 12.40 -1.44
CA VAL A 157 5.43 11.43 -2.52
C VAL A 157 4.45 10.29 -2.32
N ASP A 158 3.64 10.01 -3.34
CA ASP A 158 2.73 8.87 -3.35
C ASP A 158 3.50 7.55 -3.30
N ILE A 159 3.05 6.63 -2.44
CA ILE A 159 3.69 5.33 -2.29
C ILE A 159 2.66 4.27 -1.88
N ARG A 160 2.87 3.03 -2.33
CA ARG A 160 2.08 1.90 -1.83
C ARG A 160 2.34 1.73 -0.32
N PRO A 161 1.32 1.42 0.50
CA PRO A 161 1.49 1.23 1.93
C PRO A 161 2.59 0.22 2.30
N SER A 162 2.68 -0.90 1.58
CA SER A 162 3.70 -1.92 1.81
C SER A 162 5.13 -1.40 1.65
N ASP A 163 5.38 -0.62 0.60
CA ASP A 163 6.69 -0.04 0.33
C ASP A 163 7.00 1.08 1.32
N GLY A 164 6.00 1.89 1.67
CA GLY A 164 6.11 2.92 2.70
C GLY A 164 6.46 2.35 4.08
N ILE A 165 5.81 1.25 4.50
CA ILE A 165 6.13 0.55 5.76
C ILE A 165 7.57 0.05 5.75
N ALA A 166 7.98 -0.65 4.69
CA ALA A 166 9.36 -1.12 4.55
C ALA A 166 10.37 0.03 4.60
N PHE A 167 10.05 1.15 3.96
CA PHE A 167 10.88 2.34 3.94
C PHE A 167 10.97 3.03 5.31
N ALA A 168 9.86 3.10 6.04
CA ALA A 168 9.79 3.63 7.39
C ALA A 168 10.66 2.82 8.37
N ILE A 169 10.63 1.49 8.27
CA ILE A 169 11.48 0.61 9.09
C ILE A 169 12.96 0.91 8.87
N VAL A 170 13.40 1.00 7.60
CA VAL A 170 14.80 1.32 7.26
C VAL A 170 15.21 2.70 7.76
N CYS A 171 14.37 3.71 7.53
CA CYS A 171 14.64 5.09 7.92
C CYS A 171 14.42 5.35 9.42
N GLN A 172 13.94 4.36 10.18
CA GLN A 172 13.49 4.51 11.56
C GLN A 172 12.51 5.68 11.73
N ALA A 173 11.61 5.84 10.76
CA ALA A 173 10.61 6.90 10.73
C ALA A 173 9.26 6.37 11.23
N ALA A 174 8.42 7.26 11.75
CA ALA A 174 7.10 6.89 12.23
C ALA A 174 6.19 6.44 11.08
N ILE A 175 5.36 5.42 11.35
CA ILE A 175 4.25 5.03 10.49
C ILE A 175 2.99 5.60 11.12
N LEU A 176 2.30 6.45 10.38
CA LEU A 176 1.07 7.10 10.78
C LEU A 176 -0.09 6.55 9.94
N VAL A 177 -1.25 6.45 10.56
CA VAL A 177 -2.50 6.03 9.91
C VAL A 177 -3.55 7.08 10.20
N HIS A 178 -4.34 7.44 9.19
CA HIS A 178 -5.49 8.28 9.41
C HIS A 178 -6.49 7.57 10.33
N GLU A 179 -6.93 8.24 11.39
CA GLU A 179 -7.83 7.68 12.43
C GLU A 179 -9.04 6.96 11.84
N SER A 180 -9.62 7.50 10.76
CA SER A 180 -10.80 6.90 10.11
C SER A 180 -10.57 5.52 9.49
N LEU A 181 -9.31 5.09 9.33
CA LEU A 181 -8.95 3.77 8.82
C LEU A 181 -8.78 2.75 9.94
N LEU A 182 -8.62 3.19 11.20
CA LEU A 182 -8.60 2.28 12.32
C LEU A 182 -10.03 1.86 12.66
N PRO A 183 -10.29 0.55 12.82
CA PRO A 183 -11.61 0.11 13.25
C PRO A 183 -11.91 0.68 14.64
N THR A 184 -13.12 1.20 14.82
CA THR A 184 -13.63 1.51 16.16
C THR A 184 -13.62 0.21 16.97
N VAL A 185 -12.87 0.16 18.07
CA VAL A 185 -13.00 -0.95 19.01
C VAL A 185 -14.39 -0.85 19.59
N ASP A 186 -15.27 -1.80 19.26
CA ASP A 186 -16.43 -2.03 20.09
C ASP A 186 -15.94 -2.78 21.33
N PRO A 187 -15.94 -2.17 22.54
CA PRO A 187 -15.47 -2.81 23.76
C PRO A 187 -16.30 -4.06 24.14
N SER A 188 -17.40 -4.36 23.44
CA SER A 188 -18.27 -5.52 23.69
C SER A 188 -18.03 -6.73 22.76
N ALA A 189 -17.21 -6.61 21.71
CA ALA A 189 -17.02 -7.69 20.73
C ALA A 189 -15.66 -8.38 20.87
N GLY A 190 -15.63 -9.56 21.50
CA GLY A 190 -14.56 -10.53 21.23
C GLY A 190 -13.92 -11.25 22.42
N ARG A 191 -14.67 -11.53 23.49
CA ARG A 191 -14.46 -12.78 24.23
C ARG A 191 -15.36 -13.82 23.57
N GLY A 192 -14.76 -14.78 22.88
CA GLY A 192 -15.34 -16.11 22.67
C GLY A 192 -15.17 -16.69 21.28
N PRO A 193 -15.53 -17.98 21.10
CA PRO A 193 -15.52 -19.05 22.10
C PRO A 193 -14.13 -19.70 22.28
#